data_AF-A0A7S6W4I2-F1
#
_entry.id   AF-A0A7S6W4I2-F1
#
_cell.length_a   1.000
_cell.length_b   1.000
_cell.length_c   1.000
_cell.angle_alpha   90.00
_cell.angle_beta   90.00
_cell.angle_gamma   90.00
#
_symmetry.space_group_name_H-M   'P 1'
#
loop_
_entity.id
_entity.type
_entity.pdbx_description
1 polymer ?
#
loop_
_entity_poly.entity_id
_entity_poly.type
_entity_poly.pdbx_seq_one_letter_code
_entity_poly.pdbx_strand_id
1 'polypeptide(L)'
;MNLANYSNDQALILFNLYSSLEQCLDAIGHLHLGPKLVLTDHDVSKDHMIVQRFQAGVLTQEIQVRKQDVELSSSNPMTRYQLLSYILNQFKADKTA
;
A
#
# COMPACT_ATOMS: atom_id res chain seq x y z
N MET A 1 -14.05 0.00 -11.30
CA MET A 1 -13.77 -1.35 -10.75
C MET A 1 -13.65 -1.23 -9.23
N ASN A 2 -14.27 -2.14 -8.48
CA ASN A 2 -14.39 -2.04 -7.03
C ASN A 2 -13.03 -2.40 -6.39
N LEU A 3 -12.43 -1.52 -5.56
CA LEU A 3 -11.30 -1.82 -4.65
C LEU A 3 -11.44 -3.13 -3.82
N ALA A 4 -12.63 -3.74 -3.81
CA ALA A 4 -12.91 -5.03 -3.20
C ALA A 4 -12.09 -6.20 -3.81
N ASN A 5 -11.52 -6.02 -5.01
CA ASN A 5 -10.83 -7.10 -5.74
C ASN A 5 -9.29 -7.06 -5.69
N TYR A 6 -8.67 -6.26 -4.82
CA TYR A 6 -7.20 -6.35 -4.60
C TYR A 6 -6.82 -7.68 -3.92
N SER A 7 -6.83 -8.80 -4.65
CA SER A 7 -6.53 -10.13 -4.10
C SER A 7 -5.06 -10.25 -3.71
N ASN A 8 -4.75 -11.23 -2.87
CA ASN A 8 -3.36 -11.64 -2.61
C ASN A 8 -2.59 -11.90 -3.92
N ASP A 9 -3.26 -12.26 -5.02
CA ASP A 9 -2.64 -12.43 -6.34
C ASP A 9 -2.14 -11.12 -6.94
N GLN A 10 -2.83 -10.00 -6.72
CA GLN A 10 -2.35 -8.69 -7.16
C GLN A 10 -1.15 -8.23 -6.32
N ALA A 11 -1.18 -8.47 -5.02
CA ALA A 11 0.00 -8.28 -4.18
C ALA A 11 1.17 -9.15 -4.69
N LEU A 12 0.87 -10.41 -5.06
CA LEU A 12 1.82 -11.38 -5.60
C LEU A 12 2.46 -10.90 -6.91
N ILE A 13 1.66 -10.36 -7.83
CA ILE A 13 2.14 -9.81 -9.10
C ILE A 13 3.02 -8.58 -8.84
N LEU A 14 2.54 -7.64 -8.02
CA LEU A 14 3.22 -6.38 -7.78
C LEU A 14 4.59 -6.56 -7.10
N PHE A 15 4.69 -7.37 -6.04
CA PHE A 15 5.98 -7.53 -5.34
C PHE A 15 7.03 -8.22 -6.21
N ASN A 16 6.63 -9.03 -7.19
CA ASN A 16 7.54 -9.67 -8.15
C ASN A 16 8.02 -8.70 -9.23
N LEU A 17 7.20 -7.72 -9.62
CA LEU A 17 7.53 -6.76 -10.67
C LEU A 17 8.30 -5.54 -10.15
N TYR A 18 8.14 -5.20 -8.87
CA TYR A 18 8.70 -3.98 -8.28
C TYR A 18 9.59 -4.30 -7.08
N SER A 19 10.70 -3.56 -6.96
CA SER A 19 11.74 -3.83 -5.97
C SER A 19 11.52 -3.10 -4.64
N SER A 20 10.65 -2.10 -4.60
CA SER A 20 10.30 -1.37 -3.37
C SER A 20 8.79 -1.32 -3.13
N LEU A 21 8.41 -1.03 -1.88
CA LEU A 21 7.01 -0.83 -1.52
C LEU A 21 6.40 0.36 -2.26
N GLU A 22 7.12 1.48 -2.35
CA GLU A 22 6.66 2.70 -3.04
C GLU A 22 6.33 2.43 -4.50
N GLN A 23 7.19 1.66 -5.19
CA GLN A 23 6.93 1.25 -6.57
C GLN A 23 5.68 0.35 -6.68
N CYS A 24 5.49 -0.57 -5.73
CA CYS A 24 4.27 -1.39 -5.67
C CYS A 24 3.02 -0.52 -5.48
N LEU A 25 3.10 0.49 -4.60
CA LEU A 25 1.99 1.41 -4.29
C LEU A 25 1.67 2.36 -5.46
N ASP A 26 2.69 2.86 -6.17
CA ASP A 26 2.48 3.69 -7.35
C ASP A 26 1.82 2.89 -8.49
N ALA A 27 2.28 1.65 -8.71
CA ALA A 27 1.72 0.77 -9.74
C ALA A 27 0.23 0.45 -9.56
N ILE A 28 -0.27 0.45 -8.31
CA ILE A 28 -1.70 0.30 -8.00
C ILE A 28 -2.53 1.43 -8.62
N GLY A 29 -2.03 2.67 -8.60
CA GLY A 29 -2.69 3.81 -9.21
C GLY A 29 -2.79 3.67 -10.74
N HIS A 30 -1.74 3.12 -11.36
CA HIS A 30 -1.64 2.99 -12.81
C HIS A 30 -2.43 1.83 -13.40
N LEU A 31 -2.62 0.73 -12.66
CA LEU A 31 -3.19 -0.48 -13.23
C LEU A 31 -4.63 -0.30 -13.75
N HIS A 32 -5.47 0.55 -13.15
CA HIS A 32 -6.90 0.63 -13.51
C HIS A 32 -7.60 1.98 -13.20
N LEU A 33 -6.91 3.12 -13.23
CA LEU A 33 -7.43 4.38 -12.65
C LEU A 33 -7.88 4.18 -11.19
N GLY A 34 -7.13 3.33 -10.47
CA GLY A 34 -7.39 3.00 -9.08
C GLY A 34 -7.13 4.20 -8.17
N PRO A 35 -7.41 4.10 -6.86
CA PRO A 35 -6.96 5.14 -5.95
C PRO A 35 -5.43 5.22 -5.98
N LYS A 36 -4.90 6.43 -5.85
CA LYS A 36 -3.47 6.63 -5.70
C LYS A 36 -3.09 6.31 -4.26
N LEU A 37 -2.10 5.45 -4.08
CA LEU A 37 -1.50 5.18 -2.78
C LEU A 37 -0.15 5.90 -2.70
N VAL A 38 0.09 6.61 -1.60
CA VAL A 38 1.34 7.35 -1.37
C VAL A 38 1.88 6.97 -0.01
N LEU A 39 3.17 6.68 0.05
CA LEU A 39 3.89 6.47 1.31
C LEU A 39 4.54 7.79 1.74
N THR A 40 4.28 8.22 2.96
CA THR A 40 4.86 9.44 3.55
C THR A 40 5.40 9.14 4.94
N ASP A 41 6.33 9.96 5.44
CA ASP A 41 6.75 9.88 6.84
C ASP A 41 5.59 10.26 7.78
N HIS A 42 5.61 9.75 9.01
CA HIS A 42 4.69 10.16 10.05
C HIS A 42 5.23 11.42 10.75
N ASP A 43 4.40 12.46 10.88
CA ASP A 43 4.82 13.78 11.40
C ASP A 43 5.39 13.78 12.83
N VAL A 44 4.98 12.82 13.67
CA VAL A 44 5.31 12.77 15.10
C VAL A 44 6.11 11.51 15.46
N SER A 45 5.82 10.38 14.83
CA SER A 45 6.46 9.11 15.14
C SER A 45 7.63 8.84 14.19
N LYS A 46 8.81 8.59 14.75
CA LYS A 46 9.98 8.16 13.95
C LYS A 46 9.93 6.69 13.55
N ASP A 47 9.09 5.90 14.23
CA ASP A 47 9.00 4.45 14.04
C ASP A 47 7.93 4.05 13.02
N HIS A 48 7.14 5.01 12.54
CA HIS A 48 6.02 4.76 11.65
C HIS A 48 6.09 5.61 10.39
N MET A 49 5.48 5.09 9.33
CA MET A 49 5.17 5.78 8.09
C MET A 49 3.67 5.69 7.84
N ILE A 50 3.15 6.57 7.01
CA ILE A 50 1.74 6.63 6.65
C ILE A 50 1.58 6.22 5.20
N VAL A 51 0.65 5.30 4.94
CA VAL A 51 0.15 5.02 3.60
C VAL A 51 -1.17 5.76 3.43
N GLN A 52 -1.17 6.75 2.55
CA GLN A 52 -2.30 7.59 2.24
C GLN A 52 -2.99 7.10 0.97
N ARG A 53 -4.32 7.04 1.00
CA ARG A 53 -5.17 6.71 -0.15
C ARG A 53 -5.88 7.95 -0.65
N PHE A 54 -5.68 8.26 -1.93
CA PHE A 54 -6.36 9.35 -2.62
C PHE A 54 -7.32 8.81 -3.68
N GLN A 55 -8.53 9.36 -3.73
CA GLN A 55 -9.51 9.08 -4.77
C GLN A 55 -9.96 10.41 -5.40
N ALA A 56 -9.81 10.55 -6.72
CA ALA A 56 -10.07 11.80 -7.44
C ALA A 56 -9.36 13.04 -6.82
N GLY A 57 -8.15 12.85 -6.29
CA GLY A 57 -7.36 13.90 -5.65
C GLY A 57 -7.70 14.18 -4.18
N VAL A 58 -8.73 13.54 -3.63
CA VAL A 58 -9.14 13.70 -2.23
C VAL A 58 -8.54 12.59 -1.38
N LEU A 59 -7.92 12.94 -0.26
CA LEU A 59 -7.47 11.98 0.75
C LEU A 59 -8.69 11.33 1.40
N THR A 60 -8.81 10.01 1.26
CA THR A 60 -9.96 9.26 1.78
C THR A 60 -9.63 8.42 3.00
N GLN A 61 -8.39 7.96 3.13
CA GLN A 61 -7.99 7.04 4.20
C GLN A 61 -6.48 7.06 4.41
N GLU A 62 -6.07 6.79 5.64
CA GLU A 62 -4.67 6.66 6.04
C GLU A 62 -4.46 5.39 6.86
N ILE A 63 -3.33 4.73 6.67
CA ILE A 63 -2.93 3.55 7.43
C ILE A 63 -1.52 3.78 7.96
N GLN A 64 -1.28 3.46 9.22
CA GLN A 64 0.05 3.46 9.81
C GLN A 64 0.75 2.13 9.56
N VAL A 65 2.00 2.19 9.13
CA VAL A 65 2.88 1.03 8.97
C VAL A 65 4.20 1.29 9.69
N ARG A 66 4.87 0.24 10.15
CA ARG A 66 6.18 0.39 10.81
C ARG A 66 7.24 0.75 9.78
N LYS A 67 8.04 1.76 10.08
CA LYS A 67 9.14 2.22 9.23
C LYS A 67 10.16 1.12 8.98
N GLN A 68 10.47 0.33 10.01
CA GLN A 68 11.36 -0.83 9.90
C GLN A 68 10.87 -1.85 8.85
N ASP A 69 9.56 -2.13 8.80
CA ASP A 69 9.01 -3.10 7.84
C ASP A 69 9.06 -2.55 6.41
N VAL A 70 8.88 -1.24 6.23
CA VAL A 70 9.08 -0.55 4.94
C VAL A 70 10.53 -0.67 4.49
N GLU A 71 11.49 -0.36 5.36
CA GLU A 71 12.92 -0.44 5.04
C GLU A 71 13.33 -1.88 4.69
N LEU A 72 12.87 -2.86 5.46
CA LEU A 72 13.10 -4.28 5.19
C LEU A 72 12.44 -4.76 3.90
N SER A 73 11.33 -4.16 3.47
CA SER A 73 10.62 -4.57 2.25
C SER A 73 11.47 -4.43 0.98
N SER A 74 12.47 -3.55 0.97
CA SER A 74 13.36 -3.37 -0.18
C SER A 74 14.36 -4.52 -0.35
N SER A 75 14.78 -5.15 0.76
CA SER A 75 15.75 -6.26 0.77
C SER A 75 15.11 -7.64 1.00
N ASN A 76 13.88 -7.68 1.50
CA ASN A 76 13.14 -8.91 1.79
C ASN A 76 11.80 -8.96 1.00
N PRO A 77 11.74 -9.72 -0.11
CA PRO A 77 10.52 -9.86 -0.91
C PRO A 77 9.31 -10.40 -0.14
N MET A 78 9.53 -11.28 0.85
CA MET A 78 8.43 -11.81 1.67
C MET A 78 7.83 -10.72 2.54
N THR A 79 8.66 -9.89 3.17
CA THR A 79 8.21 -8.71 3.93
C THR A 79 7.44 -7.74 3.04
N ARG A 80 7.93 -7.50 1.81
CA ARG A 80 7.23 -6.66 0.84
C ARG A 80 5.85 -7.19 0.48
N TYR A 81 5.75 -8.49 0.18
CA TYR A 81 4.49 -9.15 -0.10
C TYR A 81 3.51 -9.06 1.08
N GLN A 82 3.98 -9.37 2.30
CA GLN A 82 3.16 -9.31 3.52
C GLN A 82 2.65 -7.89 3.79
N LEU A 83 3.53 -6.89 3.68
CA LEU A 83 3.20 -5.49 3.92
C LEU A 83 2.21 -4.96 2.87
N LEU A 84 2.46 -5.25 1.59
CA LEU A 84 1.55 -4.88 0.51
C LEU A 84 0.17 -5.54 0.68
N SER A 85 0.14 -6.82 1.04
CA SER A 85 -1.11 -7.55 1.30
C SER A 85 -1.87 -6.95 2.48
N TYR A 86 -1.18 -6.60 3.57
CA TYR A 86 -1.76 -5.93 4.72
C TYR A 86 -2.40 -4.59 4.34
N ILE A 87 -1.66 -3.73 3.63
CA ILE A 87 -2.12 -2.41 3.18
C ILE A 87 -3.37 -2.54 2.31
N LEU A 88 -3.33 -3.43 1.32
CA LEU A 88 -4.45 -3.65 0.41
C LEU A 88 -5.70 -4.16 1.14
N ASN A 89 -5.54 -5.00 2.16
CA ASN A 89 -6.66 -5.50 2.96
C ASN A 89 -7.29 -4.42 3.86
N GLN A 90 -6.49 -3.54 4.46
CA GLN A 90 -6.99 -2.42 5.25
C GLN A 90 -7.87 -1.46 4.41
N PHE A 91 -7.47 -1.19 3.16
CA PHE A 91 -8.28 -0.37 2.25
C PHE A 91 -9.55 -1.08 1.72
N LYS A 92 -9.66 -2.40 1.88
CA LYS A 92 -10.89 -3.15 1.57
C LYS A 92 -11.91 -3.13 2.70
N ALA A 93 -11.45 -3.22 3.95
CA ALA A 93 -12.32 -3.31 5.14
C ALA A 93 -13.24 -2.09 5.30
N ASP A 94 -12.83 -0.95 4.73
CA ASP A 94 -13.56 0.32 4.77
C ASP A 94 -14.86 0.33 3.93
N LYS A 95 -15.17 -0.75 3.18
CA LYS A 95 -16.41 -0.86 2.39
C LYS A 95 -17.60 -1.48 3.12
N THR A 96 -17.43 -1.86 4.38
CA THR A 96 -18.45 -2.58 5.17
C THR A 96 -19.06 -1.76 6.30
N ALA A 97 -18.85 -0.44 6.35
CA ALA A 97 -19.47 0.47 7.31
C ALA A 97 -20.55 1.34 6.66
#